data_AF-A0A847VJ18-F1
#
_entry.id   AF-A0A847VJ18-F1
#
_cell.length_a   1.000
_cell.length_b   1.000
_cell.length_c   1.000
_cell.angle_alpha   90.00
_cell.angle_beta   90.00
_cell.angle_gamma   90.00
#
_symmetry.space_group_name_H-M   'P 1'
#
loop_
_entity.id
_entity.type
_entity.pdbx_description
1 polymer ?
#
loop_
_entity_poly.entity_id
_entity_poly.type
_entity_poly.pdbx_seq_one_letter_code
_entity_poly.pdbx_strand_id
1 'polypeptide(L)' 'MRGSEQVTLEEVKERARLAGLEIPPERLELVRGFVSDALRPIRTLDSGLLREVEPAAVFMARPQPGPDVSVHES' A
#
# COMPACT_ATOMS: atom_id res chain seq x y z
N MET A 1 17.33 -3.48 -1.23
CA MET A 1 16.60 -4.29 -0.23
C MET A 1 16.00 -5.47 -0.97
N ARG A 2 16.48 -6.71 -0.77
CA ARG A 2 15.73 -7.88 -1.26
C ARG A 2 14.56 -8.06 -0.32
N GLY A 3 13.35 -7.70 -0.75
CA GLY A 3 12.14 -8.09 -0.03
C GLY A 3 12.12 -9.62 0.09
N SER A 4 11.75 -10.14 1.24
CA SER A 4 11.54 -11.58 1.41
C SER A 4 10.61 -12.09 0.30
N GLU A 5 11.10 -13.02 -0.51
CA GLU A 5 10.34 -13.60 -1.64
C GLU A 5 9.04 -14.28 -1.19
N GLN A 6 8.94 -14.63 0.09
CA GLN A 6 7.77 -15.27 0.66
C GLN A 6 6.90 -14.27 1.43
N VAL A 7 5.60 -14.31 1.14
CA VAL A 7 4.57 -13.60 1.90
C VAL A 7 4.31 -14.39 3.19
N THR A 8 4.42 -13.73 4.34
CA THR A 8 4.13 -14.33 5.64
C THR A 8 2.70 -14.03 6.07
N LEU A 9 2.15 -14.82 7.00
CA LEU A 9 0.83 -14.55 7.56
C LEU A 9 0.77 -13.22 8.31
N GLU A 10 1.85 -12.87 9.03
CA GLU A 10 1.93 -11.59 9.75
C GLU A 10 1.89 -10.40 8.79
N GLU A 11 2.54 -10.52 7.64
CA GLU A 11 2.47 -9.47 6.62
C GLU A 11 1.07 -9.35 6.00
N VAL A 12 0.36 -10.47 5.81
CA VAL A 12 -1.04 -10.44 5.36
C VAL A 12 -1.95 -9.76 6.39
N LYS A 13 -1.81 -10.11 7.67
CA LYS A 13 -2.57 -9.48 8.77
C LYS A 13 -2.32 -7.99 8.83
N GLU A 14 -1.05 -7.58 8.78
CA GLU A 14 -0.68 -6.18 8.87
C GLU A 14 -1.20 -5.38 7.67
N ARG A 15 -1.08 -5.91 6.46
CA ARG A 15 -1.61 -5.25 5.26
C ARG A 15 -3.13 -5.17 5.26
N ALA A 16 -3.82 -6.20 5.75
CA ALA A 16 -5.28 -6.17 5.91
C ALA A 16 -5.71 -5.10 6.91
N ARG A 17 -5.00 -4.99 8.05
CA ARG A 17 -5.21 -3.93 9.05
C ARG A 17 -5.05 -2.54 8.45
N LEU A 18 -3.97 -2.30 7.69
CA LEU A 18 -3.71 -1.03 7.01
C LEU A 18 -4.77 -0.70 5.95
N ALA A 19 -5.35 -1.71 5.32
CA ALA A 19 -6.44 -1.57 4.35
C ALA A 19 -7.83 -1.44 5.01
N GLY A 20 -7.95 -1.57 6.33
CA GLY A 20 -9.23 -1.59 7.03
C GLY A 20 -10.08 -2.83 6.71
N LEU A 21 -9.43 -3.94 6.34
CA LEU A 21 -10.07 -5.21 6.00
C LEU A 21 -9.93 -6.19 7.16
N GLU A 22 -11.04 -6.85 7.51
CA GLU A 22 -11.04 -7.95 8.46
C GLU A 22 -10.95 -9.28 7.70
N ILE A 23 -9.97 -10.11 8.04
CA ILE A 23 -9.79 -11.44 7.45
C ILE A 23 -10.11 -12.47 8.53
N PRO A 24 -11.14 -13.32 8.34
CA PRO A 24 -11.42 -14.42 9.25
C PRO A 24 -10.19 -15.34 9.42
N PRO A 25 -9.82 -15.76 10.64
CA PRO A 25 -8.62 -16.55 10.89
C PRO A 25 -8.52 -17.82 10.04
N GLU A 26 -9.64 -18.50 9.79
CA GLU A 26 -9.73 -19.72 8.99
C GLU A 26 -9.43 -19.49 7.50
N ARG A 27 -9.48 -18.24 7.03
CA ARG A 27 -9.19 -17.85 5.64
C ARG A 27 -7.78 -17.32 5.44
N LEU A 28 -7.02 -17.10 6.51
CA LEU A 28 -5.76 -16.36 6.44
C LEU A 28 -4.71 -17.05 5.55
N GLU A 29 -4.61 -18.37 5.62
CA GLU A 29 -3.71 -19.15 4.77
C GLU A 29 -4.10 -19.09 3.29
N LEU A 30 -5.41 -19.13 3.00
CA LEU A 30 -5.92 -19.01 1.64
C LEU A 30 -5.57 -17.64 1.05
N VAL A 31 -5.78 -16.57 1.82
CA VAL A 31 -5.42 -15.20 1.40
C VAL A 31 -3.91 -15.08 1.18
N ARG A 32 -3.08 -15.66 2.05
CA ARG A 32 -1.61 -15.68 1.86
C ARG A 32 -1.22 -16.35 0.54
N GLY A 33 -1.89 -17.43 0.18
CA GLY A 33 -1.73 -18.09 -1.12
C GLY A 33 -2.05 -17.15 -2.28
N PHE A 34 -3.23 -16.53 -2.28
CA PHE A 34 -3.64 -15.58 -3.32
C PHE A 34 -2.69 -14.40 -3.46
N VAL A 35 -2.25 -13.80 -2.35
CA VAL A 35 -1.30 -12.69 -2.39
C VAL A 35 0.04 -13.15 -2.95
N SER A 36 0.52 -14.34 -2.57
CA SER A 36 1.78 -14.90 -3.09
C SER A 36 1.73 -15.13 -4.59
N ASP A 37 0.64 -15.72 -5.09
CA ASP A 37 0.45 -15.97 -6.52
C ASP A 37 0.30 -14.68 -7.31
N ALA A 38 -0.46 -13.71 -6.80
CA ALA A 38 -0.64 -12.40 -7.44
C ALA A 38 0.67 -11.60 -7.54
N LEU A 39 1.55 -11.71 -6.53
CA LEU A 39 2.84 -11.03 -6.52
C LEU A 39 3.93 -11.73 -7.35
N ARG A 40 3.76 -13.02 -7.68
CA ARG A 40 4.73 -13.78 -8.48
C ARG A 40 5.17 -13.06 -9.77
N PRO A 41 4.26 -12.62 -10.66
CA PRO A 41 4.68 -11.94 -11.90
C PRO A 41 5.44 -10.64 -11.64
N ILE A 42 5.06 -9.89 -10.59
CA ILE A 42 5.70 -8.62 -10.25
C ILE A 42 7.11 -8.84 -9.71
N ARG A 43 7.32 -9.88 -8.90
CA ARG A 43 8.64 -10.24 -8.35
C ARG A 43 9.61 -10.76 -9.41
N THR A 44 9.10 -11.33 -10.49
CA THR A 44 9.93 -11.79 -11.62
C THR A 44 10.28 -10.68 -12.61
N LEU A 45 9.72 -9.46 -12.46
CA LEU A 45 10.10 -8.32 -13.28
C LEU A 45 11.49 -7.83 -12.86
N ASP A 46 12.41 -7.83 -13.81
CA ASP A 46 13.70 -7.15 -13.67
C ASP A 46 13.50 -5.65 -13.93
N SER A 47 13.52 -4.84 -12.86
CA SER A 47 13.37 -3.40 -12.95
C SER A 47 14.46 -2.73 -13.77
N GLY A 48 15.65 -3.34 -13.90
CA GLY A 48 16.74 -2.81 -14.72
C GLY A 48 16.49 -2.89 -16.23
N LEU A 49 15.48 -3.68 -16.64
CA LEU A 49 15.06 -3.81 -18.04
C LEU A 49 13.84 -2.93 -18.35
N LEU A 50 13.27 -2.25 -17.35
CA LEU A 50 12.11 -1.38 -17.52
C LEU A 50 12.57 0.03 -17.93
N ARG A 51 11.92 0.60 -18.94
CA ARG A 51 12.12 2.01 -19.32
C ARG A 51 11.69 2.90 -18.16
N GLU A 52 12.61 3.73 -17.67
CA GLU A 52 12.28 4.76 -16.70
C GLU A 52 11.31 5.77 -17.33
N VAL A 53 10.20 5.98 -16.62
CA VAL A 53 9.17 6.97 -16.97
C VAL A 53 8.91 7.82 -15.74
N GLU A 54 8.68 9.12 -15.93
CA GLU A 54 8.28 9.97 -14.81
C GLU A 54 6.90 9.54 -14.30
N PRO A 55 6.72 9.36 -12.97
CA PRO A 55 5.45 8.97 -12.40
C PRO A 55 4.42 10.10 -12.56
N ALA A 56 3.29 9.80 -13.18
CA ALA A 56 2.16 10.74 -13.34
C ALA A 56 1.36 10.93 -12.04
N ALA A 57 2.03 11.05 -10.90
CA ALA A 57 1.37 11.22 -9.61
C ALA A 57 0.75 12.62 -9.50
N VAL A 58 -0.57 12.70 -9.35
CA VAL A 58 -1.28 13.94 -8.98
C VAL A 58 -1.45 13.96 -7.47
N PHE A 59 -0.72 14.84 -6.79
CA PHE A 59 -0.84 15.02 -5.35
C PHE A 59 -2.12 15.81 -5.04
N MET A 60 -3.19 15.11 -4.67
CA MET A 60 -4.38 15.74 -4.08
C MET A 60 -4.05 16.08 -2.62
N ALA A 61 -3.60 17.30 -2.36
CA ALA A 61 -3.53 17.80 -0.99
C ALA A 61 -4.95 17.89 -0.44
N ARG A 62 -5.29 17.11 0.60
CA ARG A 62 -6.49 17.39 1.39
C ARG A 62 -6.33 18.81 1.94
N PRO A 63 -7.30 19.73 1.75
CA PRO A 63 -7.23 21.01 2.44
C PRO A 63 -7.22 20.73 3.93
N GLN A 64 -6.11 21.03 4.61
CA GLN A 64 -6.16 21.18 6.06
C GLN A 64 -6.95 22.47 6.32
N PRO A 65 -7.99 22.46 7.16
CA PRO A 65 -8.62 23.70 7.58
C PRO A 65 -7.56 24.53 8.31
N GLY A 66 -7.20 25.69 7.75
CA GLY A 66 -6.31 26.65 8.38
C GLY A 66 -6.94 27.19 9.67
N PRO A 67 -6.13 27.72 10.62
CA PRO A 67 -6.66 28.32 11.83
C PRO A 67 -7.56 29.52 11.48
N ASP A 68 -8.73 29.57 12.11
CA ASP A 68 -9.71 30.65 12.01
C ASP A 68 -9.06 31.95 12.52
N VAL A 69 -8.57 32.78 11.59
CA VAL A 69 -8.06 34.11 11.92
C VAL A 69 -9.25 35.06 11.93
N SER A 70 -9.88 35.18 13.10
CA SER A 70 -10.85 36.23 13.39
C SER A 70 -10.17 37.59 13.29
N VAL A 71 -10.44 38.32 12.21
CA VAL A 71 -9.99 39.69 12.00
C VAL A 71 -10.85 40.60 12.89
N HIS A 72 -10.26 41.13 13.95
CA HIS A 72 -10.83 42.29 14.65
C HIS A 72 -10.49 43.55 13.85
N GLU A 73 -11.44 44.04 13.04
CA GLU A 73 -11.39 45.40 12.53
C GLU A 73 -11.69 46.39 13.67
N SER A 74 -10.88 47.46 13.77
CA SER A 74 -11.00 48.55 14.74
C SER A 74 -11.71 49.75 14.15
#